data_AF-A0A1Y2GIP5-F1
#
_entry.id   AF-A0A1Y2GIP5-F1
#
_cell.length_a   1.000
_cell.length_b   1.000
_cell.length_c   1.000
_cell.angle_alpha   90.00
_cell.angle_beta   90.00
_cell.angle_gamma   90.00
#
_symmetry.space_group_name_H-M   'P 1'
#
loop_
_entity.id
_entity.type
_entity.pdbx_description
1 polymer ?
#
loop_
_entity_poly.entity_id
_entity_poly.type
_entity_poly.pdbx_seq_one_letter_code
_entity_poly.pdbx_strand_id
1 'polypeptide(L)'
;MVSINICYGNDTAVSQFDNKIGGDASIAVRLLYGYFISNKDSDSKPVDFFLQKQGINLLSVSRAIEVIHADIIRRGTPTNNPIVLVISIDEVNHLHNAYPGTLREVVNAIGKLSLRTIEPFCIPIMAGTIQGPIEKMVMGSTYRILHLPLPLLTDDDVIEIGRRLPLTIDGKALHLTEDYLKHDILFRRSIADIGGVARAVEHFYEHFVNRLKKLKKIPDRAEELTECLRNVDIMAVMQSLAVRLDTLYPFGDYVEFMTPVVARAILGIPVKMNNTIGGGTTYKDLRTTGLINLERAEEYDMYHIRIPYLWLVLLVKASTRSESESPLKYWTTFIDPKQDVSWAGWEHFNMKFLALRLCLFSYLGKQTVTLQELFAGAEFDPEFPELKVEIPDHRNVTVHQLLETFPEHEIAKDVDGMEHTDFLQEFHKVFVNGKGAPADGFMQLRLQDRRDIASLCLLCQMKWAEEKDSKESRPINQTTIDEEITKIVVEVKEVLKERCPSLECAFGIFSNRCESSSRMGLHSHTFMVHKGNFRDYYGHTSAGRAQFSAFSRLYINSAPEHHIKHIPAVGEKICKEIMNERKKRRFGDEEDFKKRMKMFPENELASLLF
;
A
#
# COMPACT_ATOMS: atom_id res chain seq x y z
N MET A 1 9.43 34.60 19.21
CA MET A 1 8.91 34.03 17.95
C MET A 1 7.40 33.98 18.05
N VAL A 2 6.69 34.49 17.04
CA VAL A 2 5.22 34.44 16.94
C VAL A 2 4.87 33.69 15.65
N SER A 3 3.99 32.70 15.73
CA SER A 3 3.49 31.98 14.57
C SER A 3 2.08 32.44 14.23
N ILE A 4 1.81 32.71 12.96
CA ILE A 4 0.49 33.08 12.44
C ILE A 4 0.18 32.10 11.30
N ASN A 5 -0.91 31.36 11.46
CA ASN A 5 -1.39 30.41 10.46
C ASN A 5 -2.59 31.03 9.75
N ILE A 6 -2.54 31.06 8.43
CA ILE A 6 -3.66 31.44 7.56
C ILE A 6 -3.91 30.31 6.57
N CYS A 7 -5.16 30.19 6.12
CA CYS A 7 -5.57 29.12 5.20
C CYS A 7 -6.37 29.71 4.04
N TYR A 8 -6.43 28.97 2.93
CA TYR A 8 -7.32 29.22 1.78
C TYR A 8 -8.36 28.09 1.58
N GLY A 9 -8.45 27.17 2.56
CA GLY A 9 -9.34 26.02 2.58
C GLY A 9 -10.63 26.27 3.37
N ASN A 10 -11.17 25.22 3.99
CA ASN A 10 -12.42 25.29 4.74
C ASN A 10 -12.40 26.40 5.81
N ASP A 11 -13.56 27.02 6.05
CA ASP A 11 -13.80 28.20 6.92
C ASP A 11 -13.19 29.54 6.44
N THR A 12 -12.21 29.51 5.54
CA THR A 12 -11.60 30.71 4.95
C THR A 12 -11.39 30.57 3.44
N ALA A 13 -12.34 29.93 2.76
CA ALA A 13 -12.22 29.53 1.36
C ALA A 13 -11.87 30.69 0.42
N VAL A 14 -11.17 30.36 -0.66
CA VAL A 14 -10.90 31.29 -1.75
C VAL A 14 -12.21 31.81 -2.33
N SER A 15 -12.25 33.10 -2.60
CA SER A 15 -13.42 33.79 -3.11
C SER A 15 -13.05 34.83 -4.17
N GLN A 16 -14.04 35.32 -4.91
CA GLN A 16 -13.85 36.42 -5.86
C GLN A 16 -13.28 37.69 -5.20
N PHE A 17 -13.50 37.85 -3.89
CA PHE A 17 -12.94 38.94 -3.12
C PHE A 17 -11.41 38.93 -3.15
N ASP A 18 -10.77 37.77 -2.97
CA ASP A 18 -9.31 37.63 -2.98
C ASP A 18 -8.70 38.12 -4.31
N ASN A 19 -9.37 37.80 -5.43
CA ASN A 19 -8.97 38.28 -6.75
C ASN A 19 -9.21 39.79 -6.93
N LYS A 20 -10.31 40.32 -6.38
CA LYS A 20 -10.67 41.73 -6.53
C LYS A 20 -9.72 42.67 -5.78
N ILE A 21 -9.25 42.27 -4.60
CA ILE A 21 -8.37 43.09 -3.78
C ILE A 21 -6.88 42.89 -4.10
N GLY A 22 -6.54 41.82 -4.84
CA GLY A 22 -5.18 41.42 -5.14
C GLY A 22 -4.55 40.54 -4.06
N GLY A 23 -3.54 39.76 -4.44
CA GLY A 23 -2.93 38.74 -3.58
C GLY A 23 -2.24 39.31 -2.35
N ASP A 24 -1.59 40.46 -2.48
CA ASP A 24 -0.92 41.17 -1.37
C ASP A 24 -1.92 41.58 -0.28
N ALA A 25 -3.02 42.24 -0.67
CA ALA A 25 -4.08 42.63 0.25
C ALA A 25 -4.81 41.41 0.84
N SER A 26 -5.03 40.35 0.05
CA SER A 26 -5.67 39.12 0.52
C SER A 26 -4.88 38.46 1.67
N ILE A 27 -3.57 38.28 1.53
CA ILE A 27 -2.73 37.78 2.64
C ILE A 27 -2.78 38.74 3.82
N ALA A 28 -2.65 40.05 3.57
CA ALA A 28 -2.58 41.04 4.64
C ALA A 28 -3.83 41.05 5.52
N VAL A 29 -5.03 40.93 4.93
CA VAL A 29 -6.30 40.80 5.66
C VAL A 29 -6.29 39.52 6.50
N ARG A 30 -5.90 38.38 5.91
CA ARG A 30 -5.85 37.08 6.59
C ARG A 30 -4.84 37.07 7.73
N LEU A 31 -3.69 37.72 7.57
CA LEU A 31 -2.66 37.88 8.61
C LEU A 31 -3.18 38.68 9.81
N LEU A 32 -3.79 39.83 9.55
CA LEU A 32 -4.36 40.66 10.60
C LEU A 32 -5.49 39.92 11.34
N TYR A 33 -6.35 39.21 10.60
CA TYR A 33 -7.37 38.36 11.20
C TYR A 33 -6.77 37.24 12.06
N GLY A 34 -5.81 36.49 11.51
CA GLY A 34 -5.15 35.38 12.21
C GLY A 34 -4.42 35.83 13.48
N TYR A 35 -3.86 37.04 13.47
CA TYR A 35 -3.16 37.58 14.63
C TYR A 35 -4.11 38.17 15.69
N PHE A 36 -5.08 39.01 15.28
CA PHE A 36 -5.90 39.80 16.21
C PHE A 36 -7.22 39.14 16.59
N ILE A 37 -7.80 38.32 15.71
CA ILE A 37 -9.19 37.84 15.84
C ILE A 37 -9.25 36.35 16.12
N SER A 38 -8.60 35.49 15.33
CA SER A 38 -8.71 34.02 15.53
C SER A 38 -8.12 33.51 16.86
N ASN A 39 -7.31 34.32 17.55
CA ASN A 39 -6.83 34.04 18.90
C ASN A 39 -7.81 34.46 20.03
N LYS A 40 -9.03 34.91 19.68
CA LYS A 40 -10.10 35.26 20.61
C LYS A 40 -11.36 34.53 20.16
N ASP A 41 -11.85 33.57 20.96
CA ASP A 41 -13.08 32.79 20.76
C ASP A 41 -14.24 33.64 20.20
N SER A 42 -14.33 33.77 18.88
CA SER A 42 -15.40 34.52 18.22
C SER A 42 -15.68 33.94 16.84
N ASP A 43 -16.93 33.51 16.64
CA ASP A 43 -17.48 32.91 15.42
C ASP A 43 -17.57 33.88 14.22
N SER A 44 -16.81 34.98 14.22
CA SER A 44 -16.90 36.01 13.17
C SER A 44 -16.00 35.68 11.99
N LYS A 45 -16.58 35.60 10.78
CA LYS A 45 -15.82 35.36 9.54
C LYS A 45 -14.80 36.47 9.27
N PRO A 46 -13.58 36.15 8.79
CA PRO A 46 -12.49 37.11 8.61
C PRO A 46 -12.82 38.34 7.77
N VAL A 47 -13.65 38.12 6.75
CA VAL A 47 -13.81 39.06 5.65
C VAL A 47 -14.83 40.14 6.00
N ASP A 48 -15.88 39.80 6.76
CA ASP A 48 -17.01 40.69 7.06
C ASP A 48 -16.62 41.89 7.96
N PHE A 49 -15.65 41.71 8.86
CA PHE A 49 -15.14 42.79 9.72
C PHE A 49 -14.38 43.86 8.91
N PHE A 50 -13.56 43.44 7.94
CA PHE A 50 -12.79 44.36 7.11
C PHE A 50 -13.63 44.96 5.96
N LEU A 51 -14.63 44.23 5.45
CA LEU A 51 -15.53 44.63 4.36
C LEU A 51 -16.26 45.96 4.57
N GLN A 52 -16.40 46.41 5.82
CA GLN A 52 -17.11 47.66 6.14
C GLN A 52 -16.25 48.93 5.96
N LYS A 53 -14.95 48.84 5.64
CA LYS A 53 -14.06 50.01 5.58
C LYS A 53 -13.46 50.28 4.20
N GLN A 54 -13.56 51.53 3.76
CA GLN A 54 -12.82 52.04 2.60
C GLN A 54 -11.30 51.89 2.85
N GLY A 55 -10.57 51.32 1.88
CA GLY A 55 -9.10 51.22 1.93
C GLY A 55 -8.50 49.81 1.98
N ILE A 56 -9.30 48.73 1.92
CA ILE A 56 -8.77 47.34 1.89
C ILE A 56 -7.79 47.12 0.73
N ASN A 57 -8.07 47.69 -0.44
CA ASN A 57 -7.21 47.58 -1.62
C ASN A 57 -5.83 48.28 -1.44
N LEU A 58 -5.68 49.10 -0.39
CA LEU A 58 -4.42 49.75 -0.02
C LEU A 58 -3.65 48.97 1.05
N LEU A 59 -4.22 47.86 1.54
CA LEU A 59 -3.57 47.01 2.51
C LEU A 59 -2.49 46.18 1.81
N SER A 60 -1.32 46.09 2.44
CA SER A 60 -0.20 45.26 1.98
C SER A 60 0.32 44.41 3.13
N VAL A 61 0.96 43.30 2.79
CA VAL A 61 1.60 42.40 3.76
C VAL A 61 2.62 43.18 4.59
N SER A 62 3.42 44.06 3.99
CA SER A 62 4.37 44.91 4.74
C SER A 62 3.67 45.73 5.82
N ARG A 63 2.53 46.35 5.48
CA ARG A 63 1.77 47.15 6.44
C ARG A 63 1.14 46.30 7.53
N ALA A 64 0.63 45.12 7.20
CA ALA A 64 0.11 44.18 8.20
C ALA A 64 1.20 43.76 9.19
N ILE A 65 2.41 43.48 8.71
CA ILE A 65 3.55 43.11 9.55
C ILE A 65 3.97 44.27 10.47
N GLU A 66 3.98 45.52 9.98
CA GLU A 66 4.26 46.69 10.82
C GLU A 66 3.24 46.85 11.94
N VAL A 67 1.95 46.64 11.65
CA VAL A 67 0.87 46.72 12.66
C VAL A 67 1.04 45.63 13.71
N ILE A 68 1.33 44.40 13.30
CA ILE A 68 1.58 43.27 14.20
C ILE A 68 2.81 43.55 15.06
N HIS A 69 3.90 44.03 14.46
CA HIS A 69 5.14 44.36 15.15
C HIS A 69 4.93 45.43 16.22
N ALA A 70 4.22 46.52 15.88
CA ALA A 70 3.91 47.59 16.82
C ALA A 70 3.08 47.08 18.01
N ASP A 71 2.12 46.17 17.78
CA ASP A 71 1.33 45.58 18.86
C ASP A 71 2.16 44.66 19.76
N ILE A 72 3.08 43.85 19.21
CA ILE A 72 4.01 43.01 19.99
C ILE A 72 4.87 43.88 20.93
N ILE A 73 5.44 44.97 20.40
CA ILE A 73 6.23 45.93 21.20
C ILE A 73 5.36 46.53 22.30
N ARG A 74 4.14 46.99 21.95
CA ARG A 74 3.21 47.62 22.90
C ARG A 74 2.79 46.69 24.04
N ARG A 75 2.65 45.38 23.79
CA ARG A 75 2.33 44.38 24.81
C ARG A 75 3.51 44.08 25.77
N GLY A 76 4.65 44.75 25.59
CA GLY A 76 5.76 44.73 26.55
C GLY A 76 6.52 43.41 26.57
N THR A 77 6.60 42.71 25.43
CA THR A 77 7.39 41.47 25.34
C THR A 77 8.88 41.85 25.42
N PRO A 78 9.58 41.58 26.54
CA PRO A 78 10.97 42.02 26.68
C PRO A 78 11.81 41.17 25.74
N THR A 79 12.42 41.79 24.74
CA THR A 79 13.21 41.03 23.78
C THR A 79 14.57 41.68 23.58
N ASN A 80 15.59 41.13 24.25
CA ASN A 80 16.99 41.31 23.87
C ASN A 80 17.32 40.54 22.56
N ASN A 81 16.32 39.91 21.94
CA ASN A 81 16.41 39.07 20.75
C ASN A 81 15.48 39.63 19.66
N PRO A 82 15.82 39.51 18.37
CA PRO A 82 14.95 39.97 17.29
C PRO A 82 13.60 39.24 17.29
N ILE A 83 12.52 39.98 17.04
CA ILE A 83 11.18 39.44 16.83
C ILE A 83 11.17 38.65 15.52
N VAL A 84 10.84 37.36 15.63
CA VAL A 84 10.67 36.45 14.50
C VAL A 84 9.18 36.16 14.31
N LEU A 85 8.68 36.38 13.09
CA LEU A 85 7.34 36.01 12.65
C LEU A 85 7.40 34.80 11.71
N VAL A 86 6.75 33.70 12.09
CA VAL A 86 6.53 32.55 11.21
C VAL A 86 5.13 32.70 10.61
N ILE A 87 5.05 32.74 9.28
CA ILE A 87 3.80 32.93 8.55
C ILE A 87 3.52 31.66 7.77
N SER A 88 2.58 30.86 8.26
CA SER A 88 2.15 29.64 7.57
C SER A 88 0.93 29.93 6.72
N ILE A 89 0.98 29.59 5.44
CA ILE A 89 -0.11 29.78 4.48
C ILE A 89 -0.47 28.43 3.92
N ASP A 90 -1.61 27.92 4.34
CA ASP A 90 -2.07 26.59 3.98
C ASP A 90 -3.06 26.61 2.80
N GLU A 91 -3.15 25.48 2.11
CA GLU A 91 -4.05 25.23 0.98
C GLU A 91 -3.94 26.23 -0.19
N VAL A 92 -2.72 26.70 -0.49
CA VAL A 92 -2.48 27.68 -1.57
C VAL A 92 -2.90 27.17 -2.96
N ASN A 93 -3.05 25.85 -3.12
CA ASN A 93 -3.61 25.20 -4.31
C ASN A 93 -5.03 25.66 -4.65
N HIS A 94 -5.88 25.96 -3.65
CA HIS A 94 -7.20 26.50 -3.93
C HIS A 94 -7.10 27.86 -4.63
N LEU A 95 -6.17 28.71 -4.19
CA LEU A 95 -5.97 30.03 -4.77
C LEU A 95 -5.38 29.90 -6.18
N HIS A 96 -4.45 28.97 -6.38
CA HIS A 96 -3.90 28.67 -7.70
C HIS A 96 -5.00 28.31 -8.70
N ASN A 97 -5.89 27.40 -8.30
CA ASN A 97 -6.89 26.83 -9.19
C ASN A 97 -7.97 27.84 -9.57
N ALA A 98 -8.38 28.70 -8.63
CA ALA A 98 -9.36 29.74 -8.90
C ALA A 98 -8.76 30.97 -9.59
N TYR A 99 -7.60 31.45 -9.10
CA TYR A 99 -7.00 32.73 -9.48
C TYR A 99 -5.46 32.66 -9.53
N PRO A 100 -4.88 32.07 -10.59
CA PRO A 100 -3.42 31.86 -10.68
C PRO A 100 -2.62 33.17 -10.69
N GLY A 101 -3.20 34.27 -11.20
CA GLY A 101 -2.61 35.61 -11.15
C GLY A 101 -2.47 36.12 -9.71
N THR A 102 -3.54 35.99 -8.91
CA THR A 102 -3.56 36.38 -7.48
C THR A 102 -2.52 35.60 -6.69
N LEU A 103 -2.36 34.31 -6.95
CA LEU A 103 -1.32 33.53 -6.28
C LEU A 103 0.10 34.01 -6.62
N ARG A 104 0.34 34.48 -7.85
CA ARG A 104 1.64 35.08 -8.21
C ARG A 104 1.90 36.35 -7.40
N GLU A 105 0.88 37.17 -7.18
CA GLU A 105 0.97 38.35 -6.31
C GLU A 105 1.25 37.96 -4.86
N VAL A 106 0.60 36.90 -4.35
CA VAL A 106 0.85 36.31 -3.03
C VAL A 106 2.32 35.92 -2.87
N VAL A 107 2.87 35.13 -3.81
CA VAL A 107 4.28 34.71 -3.79
C VAL A 107 5.22 35.92 -3.81
N ASN A 108 4.92 36.92 -4.64
CA ASN A 108 5.74 38.11 -4.73
C ASN A 108 5.70 38.94 -3.43
N ALA A 109 4.52 39.12 -2.83
CA ALA A 109 4.35 39.85 -1.58
C ALA A 109 5.12 39.19 -0.43
N ILE A 110 5.05 37.86 -0.35
CA ILE A 110 5.72 37.06 0.65
C ILE A 110 7.23 36.98 0.40
N GLY A 111 7.65 36.75 -0.85
CA GLY A 111 9.07 36.68 -1.22
C GLY A 111 9.80 37.97 -0.90
N LYS A 112 9.14 39.14 -1.04
CA LYS A 112 9.67 40.43 -0.57
C LYS A 112 9.95 40.44 0.94
N LEU A 113 9.16 39.74 1.77
CA LEU A 113 9.44 39.64 3.20
C LEU A 113 10.75 38.93 3.49
N SER A 114 11.10 37.91 2.71
CA SER A 114 12.36 37.17 2.85
C SER A 114 13.61 38.00 2.51
N LEU A 115 13.44 39.14 1.85
CA LEU A 115 14.51 40.11 1.59
C LEU A 115 14.64 41.17 2.67
N ARG A 116 13.72 41.24 3.64
CA ARG A 116 13.77 42.26 4.70
C ARG A 116 14.92 41.95 5.66
N THR A 117 15.76 42.95 5.87
CA THR A 117 16.84 42.95 6.87
C THR A 117 16.43 43.69 8.15
N ILE A 118 15.19 44.19 8.20
CA ILE A 118 14.61 44.94 9.33
C ILE A 118 13.67 44.07 10.15
N GLU A 119 13.57 44.39 11.44
CA GLU A 119 12.66 43.70 12.36
C GLU A 119 11.18 43.98 12.02
N PRO A 120 10.29 42.96 12.10
CA PRO A 120 10.54 41.58 12.48
C PRO A 120 11.07 40.71 11.33
N PHE A 121 11.93 39.74 11.68
CA PHE A 121 12.42 38.73 10.75
C PHE A 121 11.28 37.77 10.38
N CYS A 122 10.98 37.62 9.10
CA CYS A 122 9.81 36.86 8.63
C CYS A 122 10.24 35.55 7.97
N ILE A 123 9.62 34.44 8.40
CA ILE A 123 9.81 33.10 7.83
C ILE A 123 8.46 32.66 7.23
N PRO A 124 8.26 32.85 5.92
CA PRO A 124 7.06 32.36 5.27
C PRO A 124 7.15 30.88 4.91
N ILE A 125 6.07 30.15 5.18
CA ILE A 125 5.89 28.75 4.85
C ILE A 125 4.59 28.64 4.06
N MET A 126 4.65 28.07 2.86
CA MET A 126 3.47 27.79 2.05
C MET A 126 3.26 26.27 1.97
N ALA A 127 2.04 25.82 2.22
CA ALA A 127 1.63 24.44 2.12
C ALA A 127 0.48 24.31 1.12
N GLY A 128 0.46 23.20 0.39
CA GLY A 128 -0.59 22.89 -0.56
C GLY A 128 -0.42 21.50 -1.15
N THR A 129 -1.54 20.90 -1.54
CA THR A 129 -1.63 19.50 -1.97
C THR A 129 -1.15 19.24 -3.40
N ILE A 130 -0.92 20.29 -4.21
CA ILE A 130 -0.51 20.13 -5.61
C ILE A 130 0.95 20.57 -5.82
N GLN A 131 1.84 19.61 -6.00
CA GLN A 131 3.27 19.84 -6.26
C GLN A 131 3.50 20.65 -7.56
N GLY A 132 2.78 20.37 -8.64
CA GLY A 132 3.04 21.00 -9.95
C GLY A 132 2.81 22.53 -10.02
N PRO A 133 1.71 23.09 -9.50
CA PRO A 133 1.52 24.53 -9.31
C PRO A 133 2.61 25.17 -8.47
N ILE A 134 2.97 24.55 -7.34
CA ILE A 134 4.03 25.04 -6.46
C ILE A 134 5.37 25.05 -7.22
N GLU A 135 5.71 23.99 -7.96
CA GLU A 135 6.93 23.92 -8.78
C GLU A 135 6.94 24.96 -9.91
N LYS A 136 5.82 25.17 -10.61
CA LYS A 136 5.70 26.25 -11.61
C LYS A 136 5.91 27.63 -10.99
N MET A 137 5.41 27.84 -9.78
CA MET A 137 5.63 29.07 -9.02
C MET A 137 7.10 29.21 -8.61
N VAL A 138 7.75 28.12 -8.19
CA VAL A 138 9.19 28.10 -7.89
C VAL A 138 10.01 28.48 -9.11
N MET A 139 9.72 27.88 -10.28
CA MET A 139 10.45 28.16 -11.52
C MET A 139 10.23 29.59 -12.04
N GLY A 140 9.04 30.16 -11.81
CA GLY A 140 8.72 31.53 -12.24
C GLY A 140 9.07 32.63 -11.24
N SER A 141 9.52 32.26 -10.03
CA SER A 141 9.84 33.18 -8.95
C SER A 141 11.29 33.64 -9.02
N THR A 142 11.54 34.94 -8.83
CA THR A 142 12.90 35.47 -8.64
C THR A 142 13.45 35.21 -7.23
N TYR A 143 12.62 34.67 -6.33
CA TYR A 143 12.97 34.35 -4.94
C TYR A 143 13.38 32.88 -4.81
N ARG A 144 14.42 32.62 -4.02
CA ARG A 144 14.83 31.25 -3.67
C ARG A 144 13.78 30.62 -2.75
N ILE A 145 13.01 29.68 -3.28
CA ILE A 145 12.02 28.92 -2.52
C ILE A 145 12.64 27.56 -2.15
N LEU A 146 12.59 27.22 -0.86
CA LEU A 146 12.97 25.90 -0.37
C LEU A 146 11.75 24.97 -0.45
N HIS A 147 11.82 23.97 -1.32
CA HIS A 147 10.77 22.96 -1.43
C HIS A 147 11.00 21.83 -0.41
N LEU A 148 9.97 21.54 0.39
CA LEU A 148 9.96 20.48 1.40
C LEU A 148 8.86 19.46 1.05
N PRO A 149 9.14 18.47 0.18
CA PRO A 149 8.17 17.43 -0.13
C PRO A 149 7.91 16.57 1.12
N LEU A 150 6.65 16.25 1.39
CA LEU A 150 6.27 15.29 2.42
C LEU A 150 6.08 13.92 1.76
N PRO A 151 7.02 12.97 1.94
CA PRO A 151 6.88 11.63 1.39
C PRO A 151 5.82 10.84 2.15
N LEU A 152 5.46 9.66 1.60
CA LEU A 152 4.70 8.67 2.36
C LEU A 152 5.50 8.22 3.59
N LEU A 153 4.77 7.93 4.67
CA LEU A 153 5.35 7.36 5.87
C LEU A 153 5.87 5.94 5.56
N THR A 154 7.06 5.61 6.05
CA THR A 154 7.53 4.22 6.04
C THR A 154 6.81 3.41 7.12
N ASP A 155 6.87 2.08 7.04
CA ASP A 155 6.34 1.20 8.10
C ASP A 155 6.94 1.55 9.47
N ASP A 156 8.23 1.89 9.51
CA ASP A 156 8.92 2.27 10.74
C ASP A 156 8.44 3.62 11.28
N ASP A 157 8.14 4.59 10.41
CA ASP A 157 7.52 5.85 10.81
C ASP A 157 6.14 5.62 11.44
N VAL A 158 5.32 4.74 10.83
CA VAL A 158 3.99 4.40 11.37
C VAL A 158 4.12 3.73 12.74
N ILE A 159 5.06 2.79 12.89
CA ILE A 159 5.35 2.14 14.17
C ILE A 159 5.79 3.15 15.23
N GLU A 160 6.67 4.09 14.86
CA GLU A 160 7.16 5.12 15.76
C GLU A 160 6.05 6.08 16.20
N ILE A 161 5.12 6.42 15.29
CA ILE A 161 3.90 7.16 15.62
C ILE A 161 3.10 6.38 16.66
N GLY A 162 2.84 5.09 16.44
CA GLY A 162 2.12 4.25 17.40
C GLY A 162 2.80 4.17 18.77
N ARG A 163 4.12 4.10 18.80
CA ARG A 163 4.93 4.07 20.04
C ARG A 163 4.82 5.37 20.81
N ARG A 164 4.80 6.51 20.12
CA ARG A 164 4.73 7.85 20.71
C ARG A 164 3.31 8.36 20.89
N LEU A 165 2.30 7.64 20.39
CA LEU A 165 0.92 8.07 20.43
C LEU A 165 0.51 8.30 21.89
N PRO A 166 0.13 9.54 22.28
CA PRO A 166 -0.28 9.82 23.65
C PRO A 166 -1.69 9.25 23.84
N LEU A 167 -1.79 8.07 24.42
CA LEU A 167 -3.09 7.49 24.76
C LEU A 167 -3.45 7.90 26.18
N THR A 168 -4.45 8.77 26.31
CA THR A 168 -5.06 9.00 27.63
C THR A 168 -6.31 8.16 27.76
N ILE A 169 -6.26 7.16 28.62
CA ILE A 169 -7.41 6.31 28.96
C ILE A 169 -7.55 6.33 30.48
N ASP A 170 -8.74 6.73 30.96
CA ASP A 170 -9.03 6.92 32.39
C ASP A 170 -8.01 7.81 33.13
N GLY A 171 -7.51 8.85 32.46
CA GLY A 171 -6.55 9.79 33.02
C GLY A 171 -5.10 9.30 33.08
N LYS A 172 -4.80 8.09 32.60
CA LYS A 172 -3.43 7.56 32.51
C LYS A 172 -2.87 7.71 31.10
N ALA A 173 -1.62 8.14 31.00
CA ALA A 173 -0.85 8.09 29.77
C ALA A 173 -0.39 6.63 29.51
N LEU A 174 -0.76 6.10 28.35
CA LEU A 174 -0.45 4.77 27.89
C LEU A 174 0.28 4.88 26.55
N HIS A 175 1.18 3.94 26.28
CA HIS A 175 1.87 3.80 25.01
C HIS A 175 1.70 2.38 24.51
N LEU A 176 1.60 2.22 23.19
CA LEU A 176 1.60 0.89 22.57
C LEU A 176 2.96 0.24 22.83
N THR A 177 2.95 -1.05 23.19
CA THR A 177 4.19 -1.76 23.52
C THR A 177 4.99 -2.07 22.27
N GLU A 178 6.32 -2.02 22.39
CA GLU A 178 7.22 -2.31 21.28
C GLU A 178 7.04 -3.75 20.76
N ASP A 179 6.79 -4.71 21.65
CA ASP A 179 6.51 -6.10 21.30
C ASP A 179 5.29 -6.22 20.38
N TYR A 180 4.17 -5.57 20.75
CA TYR A 180 2.97 -5.58 19.93
C TYR A 180 3.21 -4.91 18.57
N LEU A 181 3.77 -3.70 18.58
CA LEU A 181 3.98 -2.91 17.37
C LEU A 181 4.91 -3.60 16.36
N LYS A 182 5.96 -4.29 16.83
CA LYS A 182 6.94 -4.93 15.96
C LYS A 182 6.58 -6.35 15.55
N HIS A 183 5.86 -7.09 16.39
CA HIS A 183 5.70 -8.53 16.22
C HIS A 183 4.26 -9.01 16.01
N ASP A 184 3.24 -8.19 16.23
CA ASP A 184 1.88 -8.59 15.87
C ASP A 184 1.69 -8.56 14.35
N ILE A 185 1.53 -9.74 13.75
CA ILE A 185 1.48 -9.93 12.30
C ILE A 185 0.28 -9.22 11.65
N LEU A 186 -0.87 -9.20 12.31
CA LEU A 186 -2.08 -8.57 11.76
C LEU A 186 -1.99 -7.05 11.82
N PHE A 187 -1.42 -6.52 12.90
CA PHE A 187 -1.11 -5.10 13.02
C PHE A 187 -0.09 -4.65 11.95
N ARG A 188 1.02 -5.38 11.82
CA ARG A 188 2.05 -5.09 10.80
C ARG A 188 1.51 -5.18 9.37
N ARG A 189 0.66 -6.16 9.08
CA ARG A 189 -0.05 -6.25 7.79
C ARG A 189 -0.95 -5.05 7.54
N SER A 190 -1.69 -4.61 8.56
CA SER A 190 -2.58 -3.45 8.47
C SER A 190 -1.81 -2.18 8.11
N ILE A 191 -0.62 -1.97 8.68
CA ILE A 191 0.27 -0.86 8.32
C ILE A 191 0.67 -0.94 6.84
N ALA A 192 1.13 -2.11 6.39
CA ALA A 192 1.53 -2.31 5.00
C ALA A 192 0.37 -2.08 4.01
N ASP A 193 -0.86 -2.50 4.37
CA ASP A 193 -2.05 -2.30 3.54
C ASP A 193 -2.43 -0.82 3.36
N ILE A 194 -2.16 0.01 4.38
CA ILE A 194 -2.40 1.45 4.38
C ILE A 194 -1.33 2.20 3.56
N GLY A 195 -0.14 1.61 3.41
CA GLY A 195 0.91 2.13 2.52
C GLY A 195 1.44 3.51 2.89
N GLY A 196 1.41 3.88 4.17
CA GLY A 196 2.03 5.11 4.67
C GLY A 196 1.28 6.41 4.37
N VAL A 197 0.05 6.34 3.86
CA VAL A 197 -0.78 7.54 3.62
C VAL A 197 -1.16 8.16 4.96
N ALA A 198 -0.62 9.34 5.28
CA ALA A 198 -0.74 9.96 6.60
C ALA A 198 -2.19 10.04 7.11
N ARG A 199 -3.13 10.45 6.25
CA ARG A 199 -4.55 10.55 6.61
C ARG A 199 -5.19 9.19 6.94
N ALA A 200 -4.73 8.13 6.28
CA ALA A 200 -5.20 6.78 6.58
C ALA A 200 -4.57 6.24 7.86
N VAL A 201 -3.30 6.55 8.12
CA VAL A 201 -2.61 6.22 9.38
C VAL A 201 -3.27 6.91 10.58
N GLU A 202 -3.65 8.17 10.43
CA GLU A 202 -4.41 8.93 11.43
C GLU A 202 -5.73 8.21 11.77
N HIS A 203 -6.58 7.96 10.76
CA HIS A 203 -7.86 7.27 10.97
C HIS A 203 -7.70 5.83 11.48
N PHE A 204 -6.64 5.13 11.07
CA PHE A 204 -6.31 3.81 11.59
C PHE A 204 -6.08 3.86 13.10
N TYR A 205 -5.22 4.76 13.58
CA TYR A 205 -4.97 4.90 15.01
C TYR A 205 -6.19 5.42 15.76
N GLU A 206 -6.97 6.35 15.21
CA GLU A 206 -8.24 6.78 15.82
C GLU A 206 -9.19 5.60 16.05
N HIS A 207 -9.39 4.76 15.03
CA HIS A 207 -10.24 3.57 15.14
C HIS A 207 -9.65 2.53 16.10
N PHE A 208 -8.33 2.33 16.08
CA PHE A 208 -7.63 1.45 17.00
C PHE A 208 -7.85 1.88 18.46
N VAL A 209 -7.63 3.15 18.76
CA VAL A 209 -7.81 3.72 20.11
C VAL A 209 -9.26 3.65 20.57
N ASN A 210 -10.21 3.93 19.67
CA ASN A 210 -11.63 3.81 19.97
C ASN A 210 -12.05 2.37 20.30
N ARG A 211 -11.39 1.37 19.70
CA ARG A 211 -11.61 -0.05 20.05
C ARG A 211 -10.93 -0.42 21.36
N LEU A 212 -9.70 0.04 21.58
CA LEU A 212 -8.96 -0.15 22.83
C LEU A 212 -9.73 0.40 24.04
N LYS A 213 -10.31 1.61 23.93
CA LYS A 213 -11.14 2.25 24.99
C LYS A 213 -12.39 1.45 25.36
N LYS A 214 -12.87 0.55 24.49
CA LYS A 214 -14.04 -0.31 24.77
C LYS A 214 -13.66 -1.55 25.58
N LEU A 215 -12.37 -1.83 25.78
CA LEU A 215 -11.92 -2.93 26.63
C LEU A 215 -12.08 -2.54 28.10
N LYS A 216 -12.65 -3.45 28.90
CA LYS A 216 -13.12 -3.16 30.28
C LYS A 216 -12.01 -2.80 31.28
N LYS A 217 -10.76 -3.16 31.01
CA LYS A 217 -9.61 -2.91 31.89
C LYS A 217 -8.34 -2.84 31.05
N ILE A 218 -7.61 -1.73 31.18
CA ILE A 218 -6.29 -1.57 30.60
C ILE A 218 -5.26 -1.73 31.72
N PRO A 219 -4.40 -2.74 31.66
CA PRO A 219 -3.41 -3.00 32.69
C PRO A 219 -2.20 -2.06 32.59
N ASP A 220 -1.55 -1.80 33.73
CA ASP A 220 -0.38 -0.91 33.83
C ASP A 220 0.94 -1.64 33.51
N ARG A 221 0.97 -2.97 33.59
CA ARG A 221 2.17 -3.78 33.33
C ARG A 221 2.33 -4.04 31.83
N ALA A 222 3.54 -3.88 31.30
CA ALA A 222 3.81 -3.99 29.87
C ALA A 222 3.39 -5.33 29.25
N GLU A 223 3.65 -6.46 29.93
CA GLU A 223 3.25 -7.80 29.44
C GLU A 223 1.73 -7.96 29.36
N GLU A 224 1.02 -7.56 30.42
CA GLU A 224 -0.44 -7.58 30.48
C GLU A 224 -1.03 -6.62 29.45
N LEU A 225 -0.36 -5.49 29.19
CA LEU A 225 -0.77 -4.51 28.19
C LEU A 225 -0.62 -5.07 26.77
N THR A 226 0.50 -5.72 26.45
CA THR A 226 0.67 -6.40 25.15
C THR A 226 -0.48 -7.39 24.91
N GLU A 227 -0.85 -8.17 25.91
CA GLU A 227 -1.98 -9.11 25.77
C GLU A 227 -3.33 -8.37 25.65
N CYS A 228 -3.51 -7.24 26.34
CA CYS A 228 -4.67 -6.36 26.16
C CYS A 228 -4.75 -5.81 24.72
N LEU A 229 -3.62 -5.36 24.15
CA LEU A 229 -3.55 -4.84 22.79
C LEU A 229 -3.88 -5.91 21.74
N ARG A 230 -3.46 -7.16 21.98
CA ARG A 230 -3.85 -8.33 21.16
C ARG A 230 -5.36 -8.57 21.14
N ASN A 231 -6.09 -8.16 22.18
CA ASN A 231 -7.55 -8.25 22.20
C ASN A 231 -8.26 -7.17 21.39
N VAL A 232 -7.55 -6.17 20.85
CA VAL A 232 -8.13 -5.20 19.92
C VAL A 232 -8.43 -5.92 18.60
N ASP A 233 -9.70 -5.88 18.18
CA ASP A 233 -10.12 -6.45 16.91
C ASP A 233 -9.63 -5.59 15.74
N ILE A 234 -8.41 -5.88 15.29
CA ILE A 234 -7.72 -5.14 14.23
C ILE A 234 -8.44 -5.26 12.88
N MET A 235 -9.13 -6.38 12.62
CA MET A 235 -9.91 -6.55 11.40
C MET A 235 -11.13 -5.62 11.43
N ALA A 236 -11.79 -5.47 12.57
CA ALA A 236 -12.85 -4.48 12.75
C ALA A 236 -12.33 -3.02 12.67
N VAL A 237 -11.08 -2.77 13.07
CA VAL A 237 -10.40 -1.48 12.84
C VAL A 237 -10.25 -1.22 11.34
N MET A 238 -9.69 -2.19 10.59
CA MET A 238 -9.49 -2.07 9.14
C MET A 238 -10.80 -1.96 8.37
N GLN A 239 -11.87 -2.65 8.79
CA GLN A 239 -13.20 -2.50 8.20
C GLN A 239 -13.76 -1.09 8.46
N SER A 240 -13.59 -0.56 9.67
CA SER A 240 -14.04 0.81 10.01
C SER A 240 -13.27 1.86 9.20
N LEU A 241 -11.95 1.65 9.06
CA LEU A 241 -11.08 2.47 8.23
C LEU A 241 -11.51 2.42 6.76
N ALA A 242 -11.73 1.24 6.20
CA ALA A 242 -12.18 1.08 4.82
C ALA A 242 -13.48 1.85 4.54
N VAL A 243 -14.45 1.80 5.45
CA VAL A 243 -15.69 2.60 5.35
C VAL A 243 -15.40 4.09 5.39
N ARG A 244 -14.55 4.54 6.33
CA ARG A 244 -14.18 5.95 6.43
C ARG A 244 -13.49 6.45 5.16
N LEU A 245 -12.57 5.66 4.60
CA LEU A 245 -11.86 6.03 3.39
C LEU A 245 -12.75 6.02 2.14
N ASP A 246 -13.68 5.07 2.03
CA ASP A 246 -14.68 5.04 0.95
C ASP A 246 -15.53 6.32 0.89
N THR A 247 -15.73 6.98 2.04
CA THR A 247 -16.43 8.28 2.11
C THR A 247 -15.54 9.50 1.84
N LEU A 248 -14.23 9.39 2.09
CA LEU A 248 -13.30 10.51 1.99
C LEU A 248 -12.70 10.65 0.59
N TYR A 249 -12.53 9.54 -0.11
CA TYR A 249 -11.90 9.49 -1.41
C TYR A 249 -12.92 9.12 -2.49
N PRO A 250 -12.84 9.74 -3.67
CA PRO A 250 -13.83 9.57 -4.74
C PRO A 250 -13.59 8.27 -5.53
N PHE A 251 -13.45 7.11 -4.88
CA PHE A 251 -13.11 5.86 -5.57
C PHE A 251 -14.09 5.52 -6.71
N GLY A 252 -15.39 5.72 -6.48
CA GLY A 252 -16.45 5.46 -7.45
C GLY A 252 -16.29 6.28 -8.74
N ASP A 253 -15.93 7.55 -8.62
CA ASP A 253 -15.85 8.49 -9.75
C ASP A 253 -14.73 8.13 -10.74
N TYR A 254 -13.74 7.35 -10.32
CA TYR A 254 -12.56 7.03 -11.12
C TYR A 254 -12.48 5.56 -11.55
N VAL A 255 -13.42 4.70 -11.16
CA VAL A 255 -13.39 3.25 -11.44
C VAL A 255 -13.08 2.91 -12.91
N GLU A 256 -13.69 3.63 -13.85
CA GLU A 256 -13.56 3.36 -15.29
C GLU A 256 -12.15 3.62 -15.82
N PHE A 257 -11.42 4.55 -15.20
CA PHE A 257 -10.10 5.00 -15.65
C PHE A 257 -8.96 4.40 -14.82
N MET A 258 -9.26 3.69 -13.73
CA MET A 258 -8.24 3.20 -12.80
C MET A 258 -7.58 1.89 -13.23
N THR A 259 -8.21 1.09 -14.07
CA THR A 259 -7.62 -0.17 -14.57
C THR A 259 -6.23 0.00 -15.21
N PRO A 260 -5.99 0.95 -16.15
CA PRO A 260 -4.65 1.15 -16.71
C PRO A 260 -3.65 1.70 -15.69
N VAL A 261 -4.13 2.42 -14.67
CA VAL A 261 -3.31 2.98 -13.58
C VAL A 261 -2.82 1.86 -12.67
N VAL A 262 -3.74 0.97 -12.26
CA VAL A 262 -3.43 -0.21 -11.45
C VAL A 262 -2.50 -1.16 -12.21
N ALA A 263 -2.76 -1.40 -13.50
CA ALA A 263 -1.91 -2.24 -14.33
C ALA A 263 -0.47 -1.73 -14.36
N ARG A 264 -0.27 -0.43 -14.60
CA ARG A 264 1.08 0.17 -14.60
C ARG A 264 1.72 0.17 -13.22
N ALA A 265 0.94 0.38 -12.14
CA ALA A 265 1.43 0.36 -10.77
C ALA A 265 1.97 -1.03 -10.37
N ILE A 266 1.20 -2.09 -10.62
CA ILE A 266 1.57 -3.46 -10.23
C ILE A 266 2.67 -4.01 -11.14
N LEU A 267 2.65 -3.69 -12.44
CA LEU A 267 3.69 -4.12 -13.38
C LEU A 267 4.96 -3.26 -13.31
N GLY A 268 5.02 -2.25 -12.44
CA GLY A 268 6.19 -1.39 -12.27
C GLY A 268 6.47 -0.43 -13.43
N ILE A 269 5.53 -0.26 -14.37
CA ILE A 269 5.71 0.55 -15.58
C ILE A 269 5.62 2.04 -15.21
N PRO A 270 6.70 2.83 -15.40
CA PRO A 270 6.69 4.24 -15.04
C PRO A 270 5.85 5.09 -16.01
N VAL A 271 5.43 6.27 -15.54
CA VAL A 271 4.54 7.19 -16.27
C VAL A 271 5.01 8.63 -16.17
N LYS A 272 4.60 9.47 -17.14
CA LYS A 272 4.75 10.92 -17.04
C LYS A 272 3.54 11.51 -16.33
N MET A 273 3.79 12.45 -15.42
CA MET A 273 2.77 13.03 -14.56
C MET A 273 1.63 13.74 -15.32
N ASN A 274 1.93 14.32 -16.49
CA ASN A 274 0.94 15.03 -17.31
C ASN A 274 0.27 14.14 -18.38
N ASN A 275 0.59 12.85 -18.46
CA ASN A 275 -0.06 11.95 -19.40
C ASN A 275 -1.53 11.74 -19.01
N THR A 276 -2.40 11.73 -20.01
CA THR A 276 -3.83 11.48 -19.86
C THR A 276 -4.09 9.98 -19.70
N ILE A 277 -5.03 9.64 -18.82
CA ILE A 277 -5.41 8.26 -18.50
C ILE A 277 -6.74 7.91 -19.17
N GLY A 278 -7.67 8.88 -19.18
CA GLY A 278 -9.01 8.78 -19.75
C GLY A 278 -9.88 9.94 -19.27
N GLY A 279 -10.93 10.30 -20.03
CA GLY A 279 -11.87 11.36 -19.64
C GLY A 279 -11.27 12.77 -19.47
N GLY A 280 -10.06 13.02 -20.00
CA GLY A 280 -9.31 14.26 -19.76
C GLY A 280 -8.49 14.29 -18.46
N THR A 281 -8.60 13.26 -17.62
CA THR A 281 -7.88 13.12 -16.34
C THR A 281 -6.42 12.70 -16.57
N THR A 282 -5.49 13.34 -15.86
CA THR A 282 -4.06 13.01 -15.87
C THR A 282 -3.61 12.30 -14.58
N TYR A 283 -2.40 11.72 -14.57
CA TYR A 283 -1.79 11.17 -13.34
C TYR A 283 -1.61 12.22 -12.24
N LYS A 284 -1.37 13.47 -12.62
CA LYS A 284 -1.33 14.62 -11.70
C LYS A 284 -2.67 14.83 -10.99
N ASP A 285 -3.77 14.68 -11.72
CA ASP A 285 -5.10 14.88 -11.16
C ASP A 285 -5.43 13.75 -10.16
N LEU A 286 -5.14 12.50 -10.50
CA LEU A 286 -5.29 11.37 -9.58
C LEU A 286 -4.41 11.47 -8.32
N ARG A 287 -3.21 12.03 -8.46
CA ARG A 287 -2.35 12.31 -7.31
C ARG A 287 -2.98 13.39 -6.43
N THR A 288 -3.56 14.42 -7.04
CA THR A 288 -4.21 15.53 -6.32
C THR A 288 -5.43 15.06 -5.54
N THR A 289 -6.18 14.08 -6.05
CA THR A 289 -7.30 13.46 -5.31
C THR A 289 -6.84 12.51 -4.19
N GLY A 290 -5.54 12.21 -4.11
CA GLY A 290 -4.98 11.25 -3.16
C GLY A 290 -5.31 9.79 -3.47
N LEU A 291 -5.77 9.48 -4.69
CA LEU A 291 -6.01 8.10 -5.14
C LEU A 291 -4.71 7.36 -5.46
N ILE A 292 -3.67 8.10 -5.86
CA ILE A 292 -2.33 7.56 -6.11
C ILE A 292 -1.27 8.48 -5.52
N ASN A 293 -0.07 7.94 -5.32
CA ASN A 293 1.14 8.74 -5.15
C ASN A 293 2.10 8.48 -6.32
N LEU A 294 2.97 9.45 -6.59
CA LEU A 294 3.97 9.36 -7.65
C LEU A 294 5.36 9.49 -7.03
N GLU A 295 6.17 8.45 -7.19
CA GLU A 295 7.57 8.41 -6.77
C GLU A 295 8.46 8.56 -8.00
N ARG A 296 9.49 9.38 -7.94
CA ARG A 296 10.36 9.64 -9.10
C ARG A 296 11.09 8.34 -9.50
N ALA A 297 11.05 8.01 -10.78
CA ALA A 297 11.84 6.92 -11.35
C ALA A 297 13.28 7.40 -11.66
N GLU A 298 14.17 6.46 -11.98
CA GLU A 298 15.54 6.79 -12.40
C GLU A 298 15.55 7.61 -13.70
N GLU A 299 14.65 7.28 -14.62
CA GLU A 299 14.45 8.02 -15.86
C GLU A 299 13.93 9.44 -15.61
N TYR A 300 14.49 10.40 -16.36
CA TYR A 300 14.11 11.81 -16.24
C TYR A 300 12.63 12.02 -16.60
N ASP A 301 11.90 12.73 -15.74
CA ASP A 301 10.47 13.06 -15.89
C ASP A 301 9.53 11.84 -15.88
N MET A 302 9.99 10.72 -15.33
CA MET A 302 9.21 9.49 -15.18
C MET A 302 8.94 9.19 -13.70
N TYR A 303 7.79 8.59 -13.43
CA TYR A 303 7.31 8.33 -12.07
C TYR A 303 6.72 6.93 -11.95
N HIS A 304 7.06 6.22 -10.88
CA HIS A 304 6.36 5.02 -10.46
C HIS A 304 5.08 5.38 -9.70
N ILE A 305 4.01 4.65 -9.99
CA ILE A 305 2.71 4.82 -9.34
C ILE A 305 2.71 4.01 -8.04
N ARG A 306 2.29 4.65 -6.95
CA ARG A 306 2.10 4.02 -5.64
C ARG A 306 0.62 4.02 -5.31
N ILE A 307 0.06 2.83 -5.11
CA ILE A 307 -1.31 2.60 -4.68
C ILE A 307 -1.27 1.70 -3.46
N PRO A 308 -1.74 2.15 -2.28
CA PRO A 308 -1.88 1.27 -1.13
C PRO A 308 -2.77 0.06 -1.45
N TYR A 309 -2.51 -1.10 -0.86
CA TYR A 309 -3.35 -2.28 -1.08
C TYR A 309 -4.81 -2.01 -0.71
N LEU A 310 -5.06 -1.27 0.37
CA LEU A 310 -6.41 -0.89 0.79
C LEU A 310 -7.12 -0.02 -0.25
N TRP A 311 -6.39 0.81 -1.01
CA TRP A 311 -6.98 1.61 -2.11
C TRP A 311 -7.41 0.71 -3.26
N LEU A 312 -6.56 -0.26 -3.63
CA LEU A 312 -6.87 -1.24 -4.65
C LEU A 312 -8.14 -2.03 -4.30
N VAL A 313 -8.26 -2.46 -3.04
CA VAL A 313 -9.45 -3.11 -2.49
C VAL A 313 -10.69 -2.22 -2.64
N LEU A 314 -10.60 -0.96 -2.26
CA LEU A 314 -11.73 -0.03 -2.31
C LEU A 314 -12.15 0.27 -3.75
N LEU A 315 -11.20 0.37 -4.68
CA LEU A 315 -11.46 0.50 -6.12
C LEU A 315 -12.18 -0.72 -6.68
N VAL A 316 -11.71 -1.92 -6.37
CA VAL A 316 -12.38 -3.18 -6.77
C VAL A 316 -13.81 -3.22 -6.20
N LYS A 317 -13.98 -2.91 -4.91
CA LYS A 317 -15.31 -2.85 -4.27
C LYS A 317 -16.21 -1.75 -4.85
N ALA A 318 -15.66 -0.61 -5.25
CA ALA A 318 -16.41 0.42 -5.94
C ALA A 318 -16.86 -0.07 -7.32
N SER A 319 -15.98 -0.77 -8.05
CA SER A 319 -16.28 -1.30 -9.37
C SER A 319 -17.41 -2.32 -9.37
N THR A 320 -17.48 -3.19 -8.36
CA THR A 320 -18.56 -4.19 -8.24
C THR A 320 -19.91 -3.59 -7.84
N ARG A 321 -19.94 -2.38 -7.27
CA ARG A 321 -21.17 -1.65 -6.93
C ARG A 321 -21.68 -0.79 -8.09
N SER A 322 -20.83 -0.47 -9.05
CA SER A 322 -21.15 0.36 -10.21
C SER A 322 -21.62 -0.47 -11.40
N GLU A 323 -22.33 0.14 -12.35
CA GLU A 323 -22.62 -0.44 -13.67
C GLU A 323 -21.38 -0.46 -14.60
N SER A 324 -20.19 -0.25 -14.06
CA SER A 324 -18.95 -0.11 -14.82
C SER A 324 -18.58 -1.39 -15.56
N GLU A 325 -18.09 -1.23 -16.79
CA GLU A 325 -17.41 -2.29 -17.55
C GLU A 325 -15.92 -2.44 -17.19
N SER A 326 -15.47 -1.77 -16.13
CA SER A 326 -14.09 -1.84 -15.65
C SER A 326 -13.68 -3.28 -15.32
N PRO A 327 -12.54 -3.77 -15.86
CA PRO A 327 -12.05 -5.11 -15.54
C PRO A 327 -11.71 -5.33 -14.06
N LEU A 328 -11.57 -4.26 -13.27
CA LEU A 328 -11.41 -4.33 -11.82
C LEU A 328 -12.47 -5.21 -11.15
N LYS A 329 -13.71 -5.25 -11.69
CA LYS A 329 -14.81 -6.05 -11.11
C LYS A 329 -14.51 -7.56 -11.12
N TYR A 330 -13.72 -8.01 -12.09
CA TYR A 330 -13.32 -9.41 -12.24
C TYR A 330 -12.10 -9.76 -11.39
N TRP A 331 -11.31 -8.77 -10.94
CA TRP A 331 -10.10 -9.02 -10.15
C TRP A 331 -10.38 -9.30 -8.67
N THR A 332 -11.65 -9.35 -8.26
CA THR A 332 -12.06 -9.79 -6.91
C THR A 332 -11.58 -11.20 -6.57
N THR A 333 -11.36 -12.05 -7.57
CA THR A 333 -10.81 -13.41 -7.39
C THR A 333 -9.32 -13.39 -7.04
N PHE A 334 -8.60 -12.35 -7.46
CA PHE A 334 -7.14 -12.19 -7.26
C PHE A 334 -6.81 -11.24 -6.10
N ILE A 335 -7.68 -10.26 -5.84
CA ILE A 335 -7.52 -9.22 -4.82
C ILE A 335 -8.57 -9.45 -3.74
N ASP A 336 -8.16 -10.02 -2.62
CA ASP A 336 -9.07 -10.29 -1.53
C ASP A 336 -8.67 -9.50 -0.26
N PRO A 337 -9.47 -8.51 0.17
CA PRO A 337 -9.28 -7.90 1.48
C PRO A 337 -9.66 -8.81 2.64
N LYS A 338 -10.60 -9.74 2.39
CA LYS A 338 -11.23 -10.69 3.31
C LYS A 338 -10.56 -12.06 3.35
N GLN A 339 -9.50 -12.30 2.58
CA GLN A 339 -8.55 -13.38 2.89
C GLN A 339 -7.83 -12.93 4.17
N ASP A 340 -8.59 -13.09 5.24
CA ASP A 340 -8.44 -12.38 6.49
C ASP A 340 -7.21 -12.93 7.19
N VAL A 341 -7.01 -14.24 7.14
CA VAL A 341 -5.79 -14.91 7.58
C VAL A 341 -5.74 -16.34 7.02
N SER A 342 -5.94 -16.57 5.71
CA SER A 342 -5.75 -17.94 5.18
C SER A 342 -4.24 -18.22 5.13
N TRP A 343 -3.78 -18.85 6.20
CA TRP A 343 -2.43 -19.30 6.49
C TRP A 343 -1.95 -20.38 5.46
N ALA A 344 -2.81 -20.86 4.56
CA ALA A 344 -2.45 -21.63 3.34
C ALA A 344 -1.99 -20.72 2.16
N GLY A 345 -1.56 -19.49 2.44
CA GLY A 345 -1.65 -18.36 1.51
C GLY A 345 -0.51 -18.14 0.53
N TRP A 346 0.71 -18.66 0.73
CA TRP A 346 1.84 -18.27 -0.15
C TRP A 346 1.73 -18.84 -1.56
N GLU A 347 1.36 -20.10 -1.69
CA GLU A 347 1.17 -20.76 -2.98
C GLU A 347 0.04 -20.08 -3.75
N HIS A 348 -1.12 -19.97 -3.09
CA HIS A 348 -2.29 -19.32 -3.66
C HIS A 348 -2.06 -17.86 -4.00
N PHE A 349 -1.39 -17.10 -3.12
CA PHE A 349 -1.06 -15.69 -3.36
C PHE A 349 -0.18 -15.55 -4.60
N ASN A 350 0.88 -16.35 -4.72
CA ASN A 350 1.77 -16.28 -5.87
C ASN A 350 1.08 -16.64 -7.18
N MET A 351 0.29 -17.70 -7.19
CA MET A 351 -0.43 -18.13 -8.39
C MET A 351 -1.53 -17.12 -8.77
N LYS A 352 -2.26 -16.58 -7.81
CA LYS A 352 -3.21 -15.47 -8.05
C LYS A 352 -2.52 -14.20 -8.53
N PHE A 353 -1.36 -13.87 -7.97
CA PHE A 353 -0.59 -12.70 -8.38
C PHE A 353 -0.06 -12.85 -9.80
N LEU A 354 0.41 -14.05 -10.18
CA LEU A 354 0.79 -14.37 -11.55
C LEU A 354 -0.39 -14.23 -12.51
N ALA A 355 -1.55 -14.81 -12.16
CA ALA A 355 -2.78 -14.67 -12.94
C ALA A 355 -3.19 -13.19 -13.10
N LEU A 356 -3.10 -12.40 -12.02
CA LEU A 356 -3.33 -10.96 -12.06
C LEU A 356 -2.37 -10.28 -13.05
N ARG A 357 -1.06 -10.55 -13.00
CA ARG A 357 -0.08 -9.94 -13.93
C ARG A 357 -0.42 -10.22 -15.40
N LEU A 358 -0.83 -11.44 -15.73
CA LEU A 358 -1.29 -11.79 -17.09
C LEU A 358 -2.50 -10.95 -17.50
N CYS A 359 -3.51 -10.85 -16.62
CA CYS A 359 -4.67 -10.00 -16.83
C CYS A 359 -4.29 -8.52 -17.05
N LEU A 360 -3.32 -8.01 -16.29
CA LEU A 360 -2.85 -6.63 -16.40
C LEU A 360 -2.14 -6.36 -17.73
N PHE A 361 -1.28 -7.27 -18.19
CA PHE A 361 -0.64 -7.16 -19.51
C PHE A 361 -1.67 -7.20 -20.64
N SER A 362 -2.62 -8.13 -20.54
CA SER A 362 -3.73 -8.28 -21.48
C SER A 362 -4.54 -7.00 -21.58
N TYR A 363 -4.86 -6.40 -20.44
CA TYR A 363 -5.59 -5.13 -20.38
C TYR A 363 -4.82 -3.96 -20.99
N LEU A 364 -3.49 -3.92 -20.84
CA LEU A 364 -2.63 -2.93 -21.49
C LEU A 364 -2.47 -3.16 -23.01
N GLY A 365 -3.20 -4.13 -23.59
CA GLY A 365 -3.16 -4.46 -25.01
C GLY A 365 -1.90 -5.18 -25.44
N LYS A 366 -1.14 -5.75 -24.49
CA LYS A 366 0.03 -6.56 -24.81
C LYS A 366 -0.44 -7.93 -25.30
N GLN A 367 -0.07 -8.28 -26.52
CA GLN A 367 -0.32 -9.60 -27.08
C GLN A 367 0.76 -10.59 -26.69
N THR A 368 2.01 -10.11 -26.55
CA THR A 368 3.15 -10.93 -26.15
C THR A 368 4.08 -10.16 -25.22
N VAL A 369 4.78 -10.90 -24.35
CA VAL A 369 5.79 -10.39 -23.41
C VAL A 369 6.92 -11.40 -23.28
N THR A 370 8.12 -10.96 -22.90
CA THR A 370 9.18 -11.88 -22.47
C THR A 370 8.89 -12.42 -21.07
N LEU A 371 9.47 -13.56 -20.70
CA LEU A 371 9.42 -14.02 -19.31
C LEU A 371 10.08 -13.03 -18.34
N GLN A 372 11.13 -12.34 -18.77
CA GLN A 372 11.78 -11.29 -17.98
C GLN A 372 10.85 -10.09 -17.74
N GLU A 373 9.98 -9.74 -18.69
CA GLU A 373 8.92 -8.75 -18.48
C GLU A 373 7.81 -9.30 -17.56
N LEU A 374 7.40 -10.55 -17.78
CA LEU A 374 6.37 -11.20 -16.96
C LEU A 374 6.80 -11.31 -15.49
N PHE A 375 8.07 -11.59 -15.23
CA PHE A 375 8.68 -11.67 -13.90
C PHE A 375 9.65 -10.53 -13.62
N ALA A 376 9.37 -9.32 -14.12
CA ALA A 376 10.20 -8.15 -13.85
C ALA A 376 10.46 -7.99 -12.35
N GLY A 377 11.73 -7.84 -11.96
CA GLY A 377 12.19 -7.82 -10.57
C GLY A 377 12.71 -9.16 -10.04
N ALA A 378 12.45 -10.28 -10.73
CA ALA A 378 13.06 -11.57 -10.42
C ALA A 378 14.51 -11.66 -10.88
N GLU A 379 15.28 -12.52 -10.22
CA GLU A 379 16.64 -12.87 -10.61
C GLU A 379 16.61 -14.04 -11.59
N PHE A 380 17.19 -13.86 -12.77
CA PHE A 380 17.27 -14.89 -13.80
C PHE A 380 18.68 -15.47 -13.84
N ASP A 381 18.76 -16.77 -14.18
CA ASP A 381 20.01 -17.37 -14.61
C ASP A 381 20.64 -16.57 -15.77
N PRO A 382 21.96 -16.29 -15.77
CA PRO A 382 22.61 -15.55 -16.85
C PRO A 382 22.48 -16.19 -18.24
N GLU A 383 22.28 -17.51 -18.31
CA GLU A 383 22.07 -18.26 -19.56
C GLU A 383 20.58 -18.52 -19.85
N PHE A 384 19.67 -17.87 -19.10
CA PHE A 384 18.23 -18.04 -19.29
C PHE A 384 17.82 -17.55 -20.70
N PRO A 385 17.12 -18.40 -21.50
CA PRO A 385 16.76 -18.03 -22.87
C PRO A 385 15.73 -16.90 -22.89
N GLU A 386 15.81 -16.04 -23.91
CA GLU A 386 14.76 -15.05 -24.17
C GLU A 386 13.50 -15.76 -24.70
N LEU A 387 12.57 -16.06 -23.80
CA LEU A 387 11.29 -16.71 -24.12
C LEU A 387 10.19 -15.66 -24.19
N LYS A 388 9.53 -15.57 -25.35
CA LYS A 388 8.37 -14.70 -25.57
C LYS A 388 7.09 -15.53 -25.51
N VAL A 389 6.17 -15.12 -24.66
CA VAL A 389 4.90 -15.81 -24.40
C VAL A 389 3.72 -14.98 -24.87
N GLU A 390 2.69 -15.64 -25.39
CA GLU A 390 1.41 -15.02 -25.69
C GLU A 390 0.64 -14.72 -24.41
N ILE A 391 0.04 -13.53 -24.36
CA ILE A 391 -0.79 -13.08 -23.26
C ILE A 391 -2.25 -13.45 -23.54
N PRO A 392 -2.91 -14.24 -22.66
CA PRO A 392 -4.31 -14.59 -22.83
C PRO A 392 -5.22 -13.37 -22.65
N ASP A 393 -6.45 -13.45 -23.17
CA ASP A 393 -7.50 -12.47 -22.83
C ASP A 393 -7.79 -12.54 -21.32
N HIS A 394 -7.69 -11.40 -20.63
CA HIS A 394 -7.93 -11.29 -19.19
C HIS A 394 -9.28 -11.87 -18.72
N ARG A 395 -10.30 -11.91 -19.60
CA ARG A 395 -11.62 -12.48 -19.27
C ARG A 395 -11.62 -14.01 -19.16
N ASN A 396 -10.60 -14.66 -19.71
CA ASN A 396 -10.48 -16.11 -19.74
C ASN A 396 -9.52 -16.64 -18.67
N VAL A 397 -8.75 -15.78 -18.00
CA VAL A 397 -7.76 -16.24 -17.01
C VAL A 397 -8.45 -16.69 -15.73
N THR A 398 -8.21 -17.93 -15.33
CA THR A 398 -8.77 -18.52 -14.10
C THR A 398 -7.68 -19.16 -13.24
N VAL A 399 -7.94 -19.25 -11.93
CA VAL A 399 -7.05 -19.90 -10.95
C VAL A 399 -7.78 -21.09 -10.35
N HIS A 400 -7.15 -22.25 -10.35
CA HIS A 400 -7.72 -23.51 -9.87
C HIS A 400 -6.80 -24.14 -8.82
N GLN A 401 -7.38 -24.70 -7.78
CA GLN A 401 -6.66 -25.43 -6.73
C GLN A 401 -6.97 -26.91 -6.86
N LEU A 402 -5.97 -27.71 -7.23
CA LEU A 402 -6.13 -29.14 -7.48
C LEU A 402 -6.15 -29.95 -6.17
N LEU A 403 -6.96 -31.01 -6.14
CA LEU A 403 -6.96 -32.01 -5.06
C LEU A 403 -5.88 -33.07 -5.30
N GLU A 404 -5.64 -33.44 -6.56
CA GLU A 404 -4.63 -34.39 -6.99
C GLU A 404 -3.33 -33.72 -7.49
N THR A 405 -2.27 -34.52 -7.64
CA THR A 405 -0.92 -34.11 -8.02
C THR A 405 -0.70 -34.16 -9.54
N PHE A 406 -0.24 -33.04 -10.12
CA PHE A 406 0.35 -32.97 -11.46
C PHE A 406 1.89 -33.02 -11.36
N PRO A 407 2.61 -33.71 -12.28
CA PRO A 407 2.16 -34.34 -13.53
C PRO A 407 1.75 -35.82 -13.42
N GLU A 408 1.69 -36.38 -12.22
CA GLU A 408 1.38 -37.81 -12.04
C GLU A 408 0.07 -38.21 -12.74
N HIS A 409 -0.97 -37.39 -12.61
CA HIS A 409 -2.28 -37.62 -13.20
C HIS A 409 -2.57 -36.59 -14.32
N GLU A 410 -3.15 -37.05 -15.43
CA GLU A 410 -3.65 -36.17 -16.51
C GLU A 410 -5.07 -35.66 -16.29
N ILE A 411 -5.74 -36.21 -15.28
CA ILE A 411 -7.09 -35.85 -14.85
C ILE A 411 -7.01 -35.52 -13.36
N ALA A 412 -7.46 -34.33 -12.98
CA ALA A 412 -7.59 -33.94 -11.57
C ALA A 412 -8.87 -33.14 -11.36
N LYS A 413 -9.40 -33.15 -10.15
CA LYS A 413 -10.49 -32.29 -9.72
C LYS A 413 -9.94 -31.14 -8.92
N ASP A 414 -10.51 -29.96 -9.13
CA ASP A 414 -10.26 -28.84 -8.25
C ASP A 414 -11.16 -28.88 -7.00
N VAL A 415 -10.88 -27.99 -6.06
CA VAL A 415 -11.65 -27.83 -4.80
C VAL A 415 -13.13 -27.50 -5.03
N ASP A 416 -13.48 -26.96 -6.20
CA ASP A 416 -14.85 -26.65 -6.61
C ASP A 416 -15.53 -27.84 -7.31
N GLY A 417 -14.81 -28.97 -7.47
CA GLY A 417 -15.29 -30.19 -8.11
C GLY A 417 -15.23 -30.16 -9.63
N MET A 418 -14.58 -29.16 -10.23
CA MET A 418 -14.36 -29.08 -11.67
C MET A 418 -13.27 -30.08 -12.07
N GLU A 419 -13.55 -30.91 -13.05
CA GLU A 419 -12.58 -31.85 -13.61
C GLU A 419 -11.73 -31.15 -14.68
N HIS A 420 -10.42 -31.25 -14.54
CA HIS A 420 -9.41 -30.77 -15.46
C HIS A 420 -8.77 -31.96 -16.14
N THR A 421 -8.72 -31.92 -17.47
CA THR A 421 -8.12 -32.97 -18.30
C THR A 421 -7.15 -32.33 -19.27
N ASP A 422 -6.06 -33.04 -19.58
CA ASP A 422 -5.10 -32.58 -20.60
C ASP A 422 -4.52 -31.19 -20.29
N PHE A 423 -3.88 -31.09 -19.12
CA PHE A 423 -3.26 -29.86 -18.61
C PHE A 423 -2.36 -29.14 -19.62
N LEU A 424 -1.80 -29.88 -20.59
CA LEU A 424 -0.93 -29.34 -21.63
C LEU A 424 -1.67 -28.46 -22.65
N GLN A 425 -3.00 -28.54 -22.72
CA GLN A 425 -3.84 -27.73 -23.60
C GLN A 425 -4.53 -26.55 -22.89
N GLU A 426 -4.39 -26.41 -21.57
CA GLU A 426 -5.13 -25.42 -20.76
C GLU A 426 -4.41 -24.07 -20.60
N PHE A 427 -4.16 -23.36 -21.71
CA PHE A 427 -3.33 -22.13 -21.77
C PHE A 427 -3.82 -20.87 -21.02
N HIS A 428 -5.03 -20.90 -20.44
CA HIS A 428 -5.62 -19.76 -19.73
C HIS A 428 -5.83 -20.04 -18.23
N LYS A 429 -5.37 -21.20 -17.75
CA LYS A 429 -5.58 -21.63 -16.38
C LYS A 429 -4.26 -21.60 -15.62
N VAL A 430 -4.34 -21.16 -14.37
CA VAL A 430 -3.23 -21.12 -13.44
C VAL A 430 -3.56 -22.08 -12.28
N PHE A 431 -2.68 -23.03 -12.02
CA PHE A 431 -2.93 -24.09 -11.06
C PHE A 431 -2.10 -23.93 -9.80
N VAL A 432 -2.76 -24.06 -8.65
CA VAL A 432 -2.14 -24.45 -7.38
C VAL A 432 -2.26 -25.97 -7.30
N ASN A 433 -1.13 -26.65 -7.13
CA ASN A 433 -1.06 -28.11 -7.23
C ASN A 433 -1.51 -28.79 -5.92
N GLY A 434 -1.84 -30.08 -6.01
CA GLY A 434 -2.17 -30.90 -4.85
C GLY A 434 -0.97 -31.13 -3.92
N LYS A 435 -1.25 -31.36 -2.63
CA LYS A 435 -0.23 -31.63 -1.61
C LYS A 435 0.64 -32.83 -2.01
N GLY A 436 1.97 -32.67 -1.92
CA GLY A 436 2.94 -33.72 -2.24
C GLY A 436 3.44 -33.69 -3.67
N ALA A 437 2.90 -32.81 -4.52
CA ALA A 437 3.37 -32.63 -5.88
C ALA A 437 4.86 -32.22 -5.97
N PRO A 438 5.51 -32.49 -7.12
CA PRO A 438 6.88 -32.03 -7.38
C PRO A 438 7.01 -30.51 -7.53
N ALA A 439 5.95 -29.83 -7.96
CA ALA A 439 5.86 -28.37 -8.05
C ALA A 439 4.59 -27.88 -7.38
N ASP A 440 4.66 -26.78 -6.62
CA ASP A 440 3.54 -26.26 -5.84
C ASP A 440 2.50 -25.51 -6.72
N GLY A 441 2.92 -24.98 -7.86
CA GLY A 441 2.01 -24.37 -8.83
C GLY A 441 2.55 -24.44 -10.25
N PHE A 442 1.65 -24.37 -11.24
CA PHE A 442 2.06 -24.42 -12.65
C PHE A 442 1.04 -23.74 -13.57
N MET A 443 1.49 -23.45 -14.79
CA MET A 443 0.60 -23.05 -15.90
C MET A 443 1.23 -23.33 -17.26
N GLN A 444 0.40 -23.37 -18.30
CA GLN A 444 0.86 -23.45 -19.69
C GLN A 444 0.74 -22.10 -20.38
N LEU A 445 1.78 -21.73 -21.12
CA LEU A 445 1.85 -20.52 -21.94
C LEU A 445 2.18 -20.92 -23.39
N ARG A 446 1.69 -20.14 -24.36
CA ARG A 446 2.07 -20.32 -25.76
C ARG A 446 3.31 -19.52 -26.07
N LEU A 447 4.28 -20.11 -26.76
CA LEU A 447 5.48 -19.41 -27.17
C LEU A 447 5.25 -18.73 -28.53
N GLN A 448 5.73 -17.50 -28.65
CA GLN A 448 5.75 -16.78 -29.92
C GLN A 448 6.97 -17.23 -30.77
N ASP A 449 6.79 -17.36 -32.09
CA ASP A 449 7.84 -17.46 -33.12
C ASP A 449 8.70 -18.75 -33.18
N ARG A 450 8.45 -19.79 -32.38
CA ARG A 450 9.16 -21.08 -32.54
C ARG A 450 8.33 -22.07 -33.37
N ARG A 451 8.79 -22.36 -34.59
CA ARG A 451 8.12 -23.30 -35.54
C ARG A 451 8.04 -24.74 -35.03
N ASP A 452 8.87 -25.11 -34.04
CA ASP A 452 9.03 -26.48 -33.55
C ASP A 452 8.55 -26.69 -32.10
N ILE A 453 8.27 -25.62 -31.35
CA ILE A 453 7.91 -25.64 -29.92
C ILE A 453 6.70 -24.72 -29.71
N ALA A 454 5.52 -25.30 -29.51
CA ALA A 454 4.27 -24.54 -29.44
C ALA A 454 3.91 -24.04 -28.02
N SER A 455 4.51 -24.61 -26.97
CA SER A 455 4.11 -24.36 -25.59
C SER A 455 5.27 -24.37 -24.59
N LEU A 456 5.08 -23.60 -23.52
CA LEU A 456 5.95 -23.48 -22.37
C LEU A 456 5.17 -23.89 -21.11
N CYS A 457 5.69 -24.87 -20.38
CA CYS A 457 5.24 -25.20 -19.04
C CYS A 457 6.04 -24.38 -18.03
N LEU A 458 5.36 -23.47 -17.33
CA LEU A 458 5.94 -22.74 -16.22
C LEU A 458 5.62 -23.48 -14.92
N LEU A 459 6.67 -23.85 -14.19
CA LEU A 459 6.58 -24.57 -12.92
C LEU A 459 7.11 -23.68 -11.80
N CYS A 460 6.29 -23.49 -10.77
CA CYS A 460 6.57 -22.62 -9.64
C CYS A 460 6.75 -23.46 -8.38
N GLN A 461 7.83 -23.19 -7.65
CA GLN A 461 8.11 -23.81 -6.36
C GLN A 461 8.19 -22.73 -5.29
N MET A 462 7.40 -22.89 -4.22
CA MET A 462 7.31 -21.96 -3.12
C MET A 462 8.15 -22.49 -1.94
N LYS A 463 9.03 -21.65 -1.40
CA LYS A 463 9.91 -22.00 -0.28
C LYS A 463 9.76 -21.04 0.89
N TRP A 464 9.78 -21.64 2.07
CA TRP A 464 9.50 -20.97 3.33
C TRP A 464 10.76 -20.95 4.20
N ALA A 465 10.99 -19.84 4.90
CA ALA A 465 11.80 -19.81 6.10
C ALA A 465 11.02 -20.51 7.23
N GLU A 466 11.66 -21.39 7.99
CA GLU A 466 11.04 -21.96 9.18
C GLU A 466 10.79 -20.85 10.22
N GLU A 467 9.83 -21.03 11.14
CA GLU A 467 9.47 -19.99 12.14
C GLU A 467 10.68 -19.56 13.00
N LYS A 468 11.63 -20.46 13.28
CA LYS A 468 12.90 -20.13 13.96
C LYS A 468 13.83 -19.27 13.08
N ASP A 469 13.82 -19.51 11.78
CA ASP A 469 14.57 -18.75 10.77
C ASP A 469 13.80 -17.49 10.29
N SER A 470 12.57 -17.26 10.76
CA SER A 470 11.79 -16.06 10.44
C SER A 470 12.32 -14.82 11.18
N LYS A 471 12.93 -15.05 12.36
CA LYS A 471 13.56 -14.03 13.21
C LYS A 471 15.03 -13.79 12.87
N GLU A 472 15.73 -14.82 12.38
CA GLU A 472 17.11 -14.73 11.91
C GLU A 472 17.10 -14.69 10.39
N SER A 473 17.51 -13.59 9.76
CA SER A 473 17.59 -13.44 8.30
C SER A 473 18.57 -14.44 7.66
N ARG A 474 18.18 -15.72 7.58
CA ARG A 474 19.00 -16.76 6.98
C ARG A 474 18.77 -16.79 5.48
N PRO A 475 19.85 -16.83 4.68
CA PRO A 475 19.72 -16.90 3.24
C PRO A 475 19.14 -18.25 2.81
N ILE A 476 18.48 -18.28 1.65
CA ILE A 476 18.26 -19.55 0.95
C ILE A 476 19.63 -20.10 0.55
N ASN A 477 19.86 -21.40 0.79
CA ASN A 477 21.14 -22.02 0.50
C ASN A 477 21.11 -22.66 -0.91
N GLN A 478 22.27 -22.78 -1.53
CA GLN A 478 22.41 -23.39 -2.85
C GLN A 478 21.92 -24.85 -2.85
N THR A 479 22.15 -25.59 -1.77
CA THR A 479 21.75 -26.99 -1.65
C THR A 479 20.24 -27.18 -1.79
N THR A 480 19.42 -26.35 -1.13
CA THR A 480 17.96 -26.40 -1.27
C THR A 480 17.54 -26.02 -2.68
N ILE A 481 18.19 -25.03 -3.31
CA ILE A 481 17.89 -24.68 -4.71
C ILE A 481 18.19 -25.86 -5.63
N ASP A 482 19.36 -26.49 -5.49
CA ASP A 482 19.78 -27.63 -6.31
C ASP A 482 18.88 -28.86 -6.08
N GLU A 483 18.45 -29.12 -4.84
CA GLU A 483 17.52 -30.20 -4.49
C GLU A 483 16.16 -30.01 -5.17
N GLU A 484 15.60 -28.80 -5.12
CA GLU A 484 14.30 -28.51 -5.73
C GLU A 484 14.36 -28.53 -7.26
N ILE A 485 15.43 -27.98 -7.83
CA ILE A 485 15.65 -28.05 -9.28
C ILE A 485 15.82 -29.50 -9.72
N THR A 486 16.61 -30.30 -8.98
CA THR A 486 16.79 -31.72 -9.29
C THR A 486 15.48 -32.47 -9.20
N LYS A 487 14.68 -32.22 -8.16
CA LYS A 487 13.34 -32.83 -8.00
C LYS A 487 12.47 -32.53 -9.20
N ILE A 488 12.35 -31.26 -9.60
CA ILE A 488 11.51 -30.87 -10.73
C ILE A 488 12.07 -31.40 -12.06
N VAL A 489 13.38 -31.33 -12.28
CA VAL A 489 14.01 -31.84 -13.50
C VAL A 489 13.85 -33.36 -13.62
N VAL A 490 14.02 -34.11 -12.54
CA VAL A 490 13.92 -35.58 -12.57
C VAL A 490 12.47 -36.03 -12.62
N GLU A 491 11.59 -35.48 -11.76
CA GLU A 491 10.21 -35.97 -11.61
C GLU A 491 9.25 -35.37 -12.64
N VAL A 492 9.45 -34.11 -13.04
CA VAL A 492 8.51 -33.41 -13.92
C VAL A 492 9.02 -33.35 -15.34
N LYS A 493 10.26 -32.92 -15.56
CA LYS A 493 10.77 -32.72 -16.93
C LYS A 493 10.84 -34.03 -17.71
N GLU A 494 11.21 -35.15 -17.08
CA GLU A 494 11.22 -36.45 -17.77
C GLU A 494 9.81 -36.92 -18.12
N VAL A 495 8.84 -36.83 -17.18
CA VAL A 495 7.42 -37.15 -17.46
C VAL A 495 6.86 -36.26 -18.57
N LEU A 496 7.17 -34.96 -18.54
CA LEU A 496 6.72 -34.01 -19.55
C LEU A 496 7.38 -34.22 -20.91
N LYS A 497 8.68 -34.56 -20.96
CA LYS A 497 9.36 -34.91 -22.21
C LYS A 497 8.79 -36.18 -22.84
N GLU A 498 8.47 -37.20 -22.04
CA GLU A 498 7.84 -38.43 -22.53
C GLU A 498 6.47 -38.14 -23.15
N ARG A 499 5.66 -37.30 -22.51
CA ARG A 499 4.30 -36.96 -22.97
C ARG A 499 4.30 -35.94 -24.11
N CYS A 500 5.20 -34.96 -24.07
CA CYS A 500 5.29 -33.88 -25.05
C CYS A 500 6.77 -33.47 -25.26
N PRO A 501 7.49 -34.15 -26.18
CA PRO A 501 8.91 -33.89 -26.42
C PRO A 501 9.23 -32.45 -26.87
N SER A 502 8.24 -31.74 -27.43
CA SER A 502 8.35 -30.37 -27.91
C SER A 502 7.99 -29.31 -26.86
N LEU A 503 7.78 -29.68 -25.60
CA LEU A 503 7.42 -28.75 -24.53
C LEU A 503 8.66 -28.13 -23.89
N GLU A 504 8.74 -26.80 -23.89
CA GLU A 504 9.76 -26.08 -23.12
C GLU A 504 9.32 -26.00 -21.64
N CYS A 505 10.28 -25.99 -20.70
CA CYS A 505 9.99 -25.80 -19.28
C CYS A 505 10.80 -24.63 -18.72
N ALA A 506 10.17 -23.81 -17.87
CA ALA A 506 10.83 -22.79 -17.07
C ALA A 506 10.47 -22.98 -15.59
N PHE A 507 11.43 -22.75 -14.70
CA PHE A 507 11.30 -23.01 -13.27
C PHE A 507 11.42 -21.70 -12.47
N GLY A 508 10.39 -21.37 -11.70
CA GLY A 508 10.37 -20.20 -10.82
C GLY A 508 10.43 -20.62 -9.35
N ILE A 509 11.41 -20.10 -8.60
CA ILE A 509 11.52 -20.32 -7.16
C ILE A 509 11.05 -19.07 -6.41
N PHE A 510 10.06 -19.20 -5.55
CA PHE A 510 9.48 -18.10 -4.76
C PHE A 510 9.78 -18.31 -3.29
N SER A 511 10.75 -17.57 -2.76
CA SER A 511 11.21 -17.70 -1.38
C SER A 511 10.98 -16.44 -0.55
N ASN A 512 10.65 -16.60 0.72
CA ASN A 512 10.67 -15.50 1.70
C ASN A 512 11.98 -15.41 2.49
N ARG A 513 13.00 -16.18 2.10
CA ARG A 513 14.37 -16.06 2.62
C ARG A 513 15.10 -14.92 1.91
N CYS A 514 16.13 -14.39 2.56
CA CYS A 514 17.01 -13.39 1.94
C CYS A 514 17.97 -14.06 0.93
N GLU A 515 18.56 -13.27 0.04
CA GLU A 515 19.63 -13.76 -0.85
C GLU A 515 20.86 -14.14 -0.02
N SER A 516 21.63 -15.14 -0.44
CA SER A 516 22.97 -15.34 0.10
C SER A 516 23.91 -14.23 -0.37
N SER A 517 24.90 -13.87 0.44
CA SER A 517 25.91 -12.86 0.08
C SER A 517 26.78 -13.24 -1.13
N SER A 518 26.77 -14.52 -1.53
CA SER A 518 27.28 -15.00 -2.81
C SER A 518 26.14 -15.05 -3.82
N ARG A 519 26.33 -14.48 -5.03
CA ARG A 519 25.40 -14.70 -6.16
C ARG A 519 25.17 -16.19 -6.32
N MET A 520 23.92 -16.62 -6.21
CA MET A 520 23.58 -18.05 -6.30
C MET A 520 23.67 -18.50 -7.75
N GLY A 521 24.19 -19.71 -7.96
CA GLY A 521 24.24 -20.33 -9.28
C GLY A 521 22.85 -20.88 -9.59
N LEU A 522 22.04 -20.13 -10.32
CA LEU A 522 20.83 -20.69 -10.90
C LEU A 522 21.22 -21.65 -12.02
N HIS A 523 20.42 -22.70 -12.23
CA HIS A 523 20.58 -23.57 -13.39
C HIS A 523 19.88 -22.95 -14.60
N SER A 524 20.27 -23.38 -15.80
CA SER A 524 19.62 -22.93 -17.05
C SER A 524 18.10 -23.09 -16.96
N HIS A 525 17.35 -22.08 -17.41
CA HIS A 525 15.87 -22.02 -17.38
C HIS A 525 15.24 -21.84 -15.98
N THR A 526 16.02 -21.39 -15.00
CA THR A 526 15.50 -21.06 -13.66
C THR A 526 15.55 -19.55 -13.38
N PHE A 527 14.55 -19.05 -12.67
CA PHE A 527 14.53 -17.72 -12.08
C PHE A 527 14.04 -17.76 -10.63
N MET A 528 14.32 -16.71 -9.87
CA MET A 528 14.02 -16.65 -8.44
C MET A 528 13.46 -15.29 -8.02
N VAL A 529 12.41 -15.36 -7.20
CA VAL A 529 11.90 -14.24 -6.41
C VAL A 529 12.20 -14.55 -4.94
N HIS A 530 12.90 -13.66 -4.26
CA HIS A 530 13.32 -13.82 -2.87
C HIS A 530 12.99 -12.55 -2.08
N LYS A 531 13.03 -12.61 -0.74
CA LYS A 531 12.56 -11.48 0.10
C LYS A 531 13.21 -10.12 -0.23
N GLY A 532 14.44 -10.14 -0.73
CA GLY A 532 15.18 -8.93 -1.12
C GLY A 532 14.59 -8.20 -2.32
N ASN A 533 14.01 -8.94 -3.28
CA ASN A 533 13.45 -8.38 -4.51
C ASN A 533 11.91 -8.36 -4.54
N PHE A 534 11.24 -8.63 -3.41
CA PHE A 534 9.77 -8.60 -3.31
C PHE A 534 9.16 -7.28 -3.76
N ARG A 535 9.80 -6.16 -3.40
CA ARG A 535 9.31 -4.83 -3.76
C ARG A 535 9.36 -4.59 -5.27
N ASP A 536 10.32 -5.18 -5.96
CA ASP A 536 10.50 -5.05 -7.40
C ASP A 536 9.52 -5.94 -8.16
N TYR A 537 9.35 -7.19 -7.72
CA TYR A 537 8.43 -8.14 -8.37
C TYR A 537 6.94 -7.92 -8.02
N TYR A 538 6.60 -7.82 -6.74
CA TYR A 538 5.21 -7.63 -6.30
C TYR A 538 4.74 -6.18 -6.36
N GLY A 539 5.66 -5.25 -6.59
CA GLY A 539 5.41 -3.82 -6.50
C GLY A 539 5.07 -3.38 -5.08
N HIS A 540 4.93 -2.07 -4.91
CA HIS A 540 4.63 -1.47 -3.60
C HIS A 540 3.23 -1.79 -3.06
N THR A 541 2.31 -2.16 -3.96
CA THR A 541 0.94 -2.47 -3.59
C THR A 541 0.83 -3.84 -2.95
N SER A 542 1.59 -4.84 -3.44
CA SER A 542 1.40 -6.23 -3.02
C SER A 542 2.60 -6.83 -2.27
N ALA A 543 3.76 -6.15 -2.20
CA ALA A 543 4.94 -6.67 -1.51
C ALA A 543 4.71 -6.93 0.00
N GLY A 544 3.97 -6.04 0.68
CA GLY A 544 3.58 -6.27 2.07
C GLY A 544 2.73 -7.53 2.21
N ARG A 545 1.74 -7.70 1.34
CA ARG A 545 0.91 -8.92 1.31
C ARG A 545 1.73 -10.17 1.00
N ALA A 546 2.68 -10.09 0.05
CA ALA A 546 3.59 -11.19 -0.24
C ALA A 546 4.40 -11.59 1.00
N GLN A 547 4.97 -10.61 1.69
CA GLN A 547 5.72 -10.80 2.92
C GLN A 547 4.86 -11.55 3.96
N PHE A 548 3.66 -11.08 4.26
CA PHE A 548 2.79 -11.72 5.27
C PHE A 548 2.22 -13.07 4.82
N SER A 549 1.88 -13.23 3.55
CA SER A 549 1.47 -14.51 2.97
C SER A 549 2.57 -15.56 3.04
N ALA A 550 3.83 -15.16 3.21
CA ALA A 550 4.94 -16.10 3.38
C ALA A 550 5.28 -16.42 4.84
N PHE A 551 4.72 -15.72 5.83
CA PHE A 551 4.85 -16.09 7.25
C PHE A 551 3.71 -17.02 7.71
N SER A 552 3.07 -17.68 6.74
CA SER A 552 1.68 -18.12 6.86
C SER A 552 1.47 -19.42 7.60
N ARG A 553 2.40 -19.95 8.39
CA ARG A 553 2.05 -21.09 9.25
C ARG A 553 1.85 -20.66 10.69
N LEU A 554 0.64 -20.87 11.21
CA LEU A 554 0.28 -20.54 12.57
C LEU A 554 0.59 -21.71 13.50
N TYR A 555 1.52 -21.52 14.44
CA TYR A 555 1.75 -22.50 15.50
C TYR A 555 0.57 -22.53 16.48
N ILE A 556 -0.38 -23.44 16.26
CA ILE A 556 -1.71 -23.42 16.89
C ILE A 556 -1.66 -23.53 18.42
N ASN A 557 -0.58 -24.13 18.95
CA ASN A 557 -0.38 -24.32 20.38
C ASN A 557 0.09 -23.05 21.13
N SER A 558 0.68 -22.07 20.44
CA SER A 558 1.11 -20.78 21.04
C SER A 558 0.38 -19.57 20.44
N ALA A 559 -0.28 -19.74 19.30
CA ALA A 559 -0.99 -18.71 18.56
C ALA A 559 -1.95 -17.88 19.45
N PRO A 560 -1.90 -16.55 19.39
CA PRO A 560 -2.87 -15.72 20.10
C PRO A 560 -4.32 -15.98 19.67
N GLU A 561 -5.28 -15.81 20.59
CA GLU A 561 -6.71 -16.02 20.31
C GLU A 561 -7.20 -15.17 19.13
N HIS A 562 -6.74 -13.91 19.06
CA HIS A 562 -7.15 -13.00 18.01
C HIS A 562 -6.59 -13.37 16.63
N HIS A 563 -5.52 -14.16 16.54
CA HIS A 563 -5.05 -14.70 15.26
C HIS A 563 -5.92 -15.88 14.82
N ILE A 564 -6.27 -16.77 15.76
CA ILE A 564 -7.07 -17.98 15.47
C ILE A 564 -8.50 -17.61 15.06
N LYS A 565 -9.13 -16.65 15.75
CA LYS A 565 -10.53 -16.28 15.49
C LYS A 565 -10.78 -15.73 14.06
N HIS A 566 -9.74 -15.22 13.42
CA HIS A 566 -9.80 -14.62 12.08
C HIS A 566 -9.38 -15.59 10.97
N ILE A 567 -9.05 -16.86 11.30
CA ILE A 567 -8.95 -17.91 10.29
C ILE A 567 -10.33 -18.06 9.63
N PRO A 568 -10.40 -18.13 8.29
CA PRO A 568 -11.66 -18.28 7.57
C PRO A 568 -12.52 -19.41 8.16
N ALA A 569 -13.82 -19.15 8.32
CA ALA A 569 -14.81 -20.08 8.89
C ALA A 569 -14.58 -20.58 10.33
N VAL A 570 -13.51 -20.19 11.03
CA VAL A 570 -13.28 -20.56 12.44
C VAL A 570 -14.17 -19.74 13.38
N GLY A 571 -14.05 -18.41 13.32
CA GLY A 571 -14.84 -17.50 14.16
C GLY A 571 -14.66 -17.72 15.68
N GLU A 572 -15.50 -17.09 16.49
CA GLU A 572 -15.33 -17.07 17.95
C GLU A 572 -15.58 -18.43 18.62
N LYS A 573 -16.55 -19.20 18.12
CA LYS A 573 -16.95 -20.49 18.72
C LYS A 573 -15.84 -21.54 18.62
N ILE A 574 -15.34 -21.79 17.40
CA ILE A 574 -14.28 -22.78 17.17
C ILE A 574 -12.98 -22.31 17.81
N CYS A 575 -12.69 -20.99 17.75
CA CYS A 575 -11.53 -20.42 18.43
C CYS A 575 -11.54 -20.72 19.95
N LYS A 576 -12.65 -20.46 20.65
CA LYS A 576 -12.76 -20.78 22.10
C LYS A 576 -12.56 -22.26 22.39
N GLU A 577 -13.05 -23.14 21.52
CA GLU A 577 -12.85 -24.58 21.66
C GLU A 577 -11.35 -24.95 21.51
N ILE A 578 -10.66 -24.41 20.50
CA ILE A 578 -9.20 -24.58 20.32
C ILE A 578 -8.45 -24.10 21.57
N MET A 579 -8.79 -22.91 22.07
CA MET A 579 -8.17 -22.31 23.25
C MET A 579 -8.33 -23.17 24.50
N ASN A 580 -9.50 -23.80 24.67
CA ASN A 580 -9.77 -24.69 25.79
C ASN A 580 -9.04 -26.04 25.63
N GLU A 581 -9.06 -26.61 24.44
CA GLU A 581 -8.44 -27.90 24.15
C GLU A 581 -6.91 -27.84 24.31
N ARG A 582 -6.24 -26.84 23.73
CA ARG A 582 -4.77 -26.72 23.86
C ARG A 582 -4.29 -26.48 25.29
N LYS A 583 -5.13 -25.88 26.15
CA LYS A 583 -4.85 -25.71 27.59
C LYS A 583 -4.89 -27.03 28.35
N LYS A 584 -5.77 -27.97 27.95
CA LYS A 584 -5.81 -29.32 28.54
C LYS A 584 -4.56 -30.11 28.15
N ARG A 585 -4.24 -30.09 26.85
CA ARG A 585 -3.05 -30.73 26.27
C ARG A 585 -2.76 -30.10 24.91
N ARG A 586 -1.49 -29.80 24.65
CA ARG A 586 -1.02 -29.37 23.33
C ARG A 586 -1.41 -30.38 22.25
N PHE A 587 -1.76 -29.89 21.08
CA PHE A 587 -1.97 -30.73 19.90
C PHE A 587 -0.63 -31.32 19.46
N GLY A 588 -0.56 -32.63 19.28
CA GLY A 588 0.69 -33.31 18.92
C GLY A 588 1.04 -33.19 17.44
N ASP A 589 0.02 -33.30 16.57
CA ASP A 589 0.13 -33.29 15.12
C ASP A 589 -1.24 -32.96 14.49
N GLU A 590 -1.28 -32.93 13.16
CA GLU A 590 -2.49 -32.65 12.36
C GLU A 590 -3.62 -33.64 12.66
N GLU A 591 -3.30 -34.92 12.91
CA GLU A 591 -4.27 -35.97 13.15
C GLU A 591 -4.87 -35.89 14.57
N ASP A 592 -4.05 -35.58 15.58
CA ASP A 592 -4.50 -35.26 16.94
C ASP A 592 -5.42 -34.04 16.94
N PHE A 593 -5.09 -33.02 16.14
CA PHE A 593 -5.93 -31.84 15.99
C PHE A 593 -7.27 -32.17 15.34
N LYS A 594 -7.31 -32.85 14.19
CA LYS A 594 -8.57 -33.24 13.52
C LYS A 594 -9.49 -34.05 14.43
N LYS A 595 -8.92 -34.99 15.20
CA LYS A 595 -9.70 -35.83 16.13
C LYS A 595 -10.40 -35.00 17.20
N ARG A 596 -9.75 -33.94 17.67
CA ARG A 596 -10.24 -33.09 18.77
C ARG A 596 -11.08 -31.91 18.27
N MET A 597 -10.79 -31.40 17.08
CA MET A 597 -11.38 -30.19 16.51
C MET A 597 -12.23 -30.51 15.27
N LYS A 598 -13.32 -31.25 15.45
CA LYS A 598 -14.17 -31.75 14.35
C LYS A 598 -14.86 -30.66 13.52
N MET A 599 -15.04 -29.47 14.09
CA MET A 599 -15.69 -28.34 13.42
C MET A 599 -14.70 -27.42 12.70
N PHE A 600 -13.40 -27.70 12.77
CA PHE A 600 -12.39 -26.86 12.11
C PHE A 600 -12.46 -27.04 10.58
N PRO A 601 -12.39 -25.95 9.80
CA PRO A 601 -12.45 -26.02 8.34
C PRO A 601 -11.25 -26.78 7.77
N GLU A 602 -11.50 -27.89 7.06
CA GLU A 602 -10.43 -28.76 6.54
C GLU A 602 -9.47 -28.04 5.59
N ASN A 603 -10.00 -27.13 4.76
CA ASN A 603 -9.21 -26.33 3.83
C ASN A 603 -8.18 -25.42 4.53
N GLU A 604 -8.35 -25.16 5.82
CA GLU A 604 -7.45 -24.34 6.63
C GLU A 604 -6.53 -25.20 7.51
N LEU A 605 -6.38 -26.51 7.27
CA LEU A 605 -5.45 -27.34 8.06
C LEU A 605 -3.99 -27.12 7.65
N ALA A 606 -3.74 -26.90 6.35
CA ALA A 606 -2.39 -26.66 5.81
C ALA A 606 -1.72 -25.39 6.37
N SER A 607 -2.55 -24.51 6.92
CA SER A 607 -2.25 -23.29 7.65
C SER A 607 -1.61 -23.49 9.03
N LEU A 608 -1.68 -24.69 9.61
CA LEU A 608 -1.33 -24.93 11.01
C LEU A 608 0.04 -25.61 11.18
N LEU A 609 0.74 -25.24 12.25
CA LEU A 609 1.86 -25.99 12.83
C LEU A 609 1.50 -26.42 14.26
N PHE A 610 2.05 -27.55 14.70
CA PHE A 610 1.72 -28.21 15.96
C PHE A 610 2.90 -28.25 16.93
#